data_AF-A0A447PPV5-F1
#
_entry.id   AF-A0A447PPV5-F1
#
_cell.length_a   1.000
_cell.length_b   1.000
_cell.length_c   1.000
_cell.angle_alpha   90.00
_cell.angle_beta   90.00
_cell.angle_gamma   90.00
#
_symmetry.space_group_name_H-M   'P 1'
#
loop_
_entity.id
_entity.type
_entity.pdbx_description
1 polymer ?
#
loop_
_entity_poly.entity_id
_entity_poly.type
_entity_poly.pdbx_seq_one_letter_code
_entity_poly.pdbx_strand_id
1 'polypeptide(L)' 'MFEKPIRIGDTVTIRDLTGSVTKINTRATTISDWDRKEIIVPNKAFITEQFINWSLSDSVTRVVLTIPAPAMPIAKR' A
#
# COMPACT_ATOMS: atom_id res chain seq x y z
N MET A 1 10.99 -1.34 -20.68
CA MET A 1 9.98 -0.64 -19.86
C MET A 1 10.30 -0.96 -18.41
N PHE A 2 10.78 0.00 -17.62
CA PHE A 2 11.02 -0.22 -16.19
C PHE A 2 9.78 0.27 -15.45
N GLU A 3 8.98 -0.66 -14.93
CA GLU A 3 7.94 -0.31 -13.96
C GLU A 3 8.60 0.35 -12.75
N LYS A 4 8.08 1.52 -12.35
CA LYS A 4 8.36 2.11 -11.05
C LYS A 4 7.22 1.71 -10.13
N PRO A 5 7.39 0.70 -9.26
CA PRO A 5 6.32 0.20 -8.39
C PRO A 5 6.05 1.11 -7.18
N ILE A 6 6.63 2.31 -7.16
CA ILE A 6 6.58 3.29 -6.06
C ILE A 6 6.56 4.72 -6.61
N ARG A 7 5.71 5.56 -6.02
CA ARG A 7 5.55 6.98 -6.34
C ARG A 7 5.81 7.84 -5.11
N ILE A 8 6.12 9.13 -5.33
CA ILE A 8 6.20 10.10 -4.24
C ILE A 8 4.80 10.24 -3.63
N GLY A 9 4.71 10.16 -2.31
CA GLY A 9 3.46 10.16 -1.55
C GLY A 9 2.93 8.77 -1.20
N ASP A 10 3.48 7.69 -1.78
CA ASP A 10 3.07 6.33 -1.42
C ASP A 10 3.51 6.00 0.00
N THR A 11 2.65 5.33 0.76
CA THR A 11 3.05 4.72 2.02
C THR A 11 3.59 3.33 1.74
N VAL A 12 4.84 3.10 2.13
CA VAL A 12 5.53 1.83 1.90
C VAL A 12 6.11 1.28 3.19
N THR A 13 6.13 -0.04 3.29
CA THR A 13 6.81 -0.77 4.34
C THR A 13 7.88 -1.65 3.72
N ILE A 14 9.13 -1.46 4.16
CA ILE A 14 10.28 -2.23 3.73
C ILE A 14 10.92 -2.82 4.98
N ARG A 15 10.93 -4.15 5.07
CA ARG A 15 11.28 -4.86 6.32
C ARG A 15 10.37 -4.36 7.45
N ASP A 16 10.96 -3.75 8.47
CA ASP A 16 10.26 -3.22 9.65
C ASP A 16 10.11 -1.69 9.63
N LEU A 17 10.53 -1.05 8.52
CA LEU A 17 10.50 0.40 8.36
C LEU A 17 9.28 0.79 7.54
N THR A 18 8.39 1.58 8.12
CA THR A 18 7.19 2.10 7.46
C THR A 18 7.27 3.61 7.34
N GLY A 19 6.82 4.14 6.22
CA GLY A 19 6.68 5.59 6.05
C GLY A 19 6.24 5.98 4.66
N SER A 20 6.19 7.29 4.43
CA SER A 20 5.74 7.88 3.17
C SER A 20 6.94 8.28 2.31
N VAL A 21 6.91 7.93 1.02
CA VAL A 21 7.97 8.29 0.08
C VAL A 21 7.98 9.80 -0.14
N THR A 22 9.06 10.47 0.27
CA THR A 22 9.21 11.93 0.10
C THR A 22 10.01 12.29 -1.13
N LYS A 23 10.99 11.46 -1.52
CA LYS A 23 11.87 11.74 -2.66
C LYS A 23 12.36 10.47 -3.32
N ILE A 24 12.43 10.45 -4.65
CA ILE A 24 12.99 9.33 -5.43
C ILE A 24 14.16 9.86 -6.25
N ASN A 25 15.37 9.37 -6.00
CA ASN A 25 16.56 9.69 -6.79
C ASN A 25 16.99 8.48 -7.63
N THR A 26 18.02 8.65 -8.45
CA THR A 26 18.57 7.57 -9.31
C THR A 26 19.25 6.45 -8.54
N ARG A 27 19.71 6.71 -7.31
CA ARG A 27 20.43 5.73 -6.47
C ARG A 27 19.66 5.29 -5.22
N ALA A 28 18.81 6.16 -4.67
CA ALA A 28 18.09 5.90 -3.43
C ALA A 28 16.75 6.65 -3.38
N THR A 29 15.82 6.09 -2.62
CA THR A 29 14.52 6.66 -2.26
C THR A 29 14.56 7.09 -0.80
N THR A 30 14.05 8.29 -0.52
CA THR A 30 13.87 8.80 0.84
C THR A 30 12.43 8.56 1.26
N ILE A 31 12.28 7.97 2.43
CA ILE A 31 11.00 7.69 3.10
C ILE A 31 11.00 8.48 4.40
N SER A 32 9.93 9.21 4.69
CA SER A 32 9.73 9.84 5.99
C SER A 32 8.80 8.98 6.83
N ASP A 33 9.24 8.62 8.02
CA ASP A 33 8.39 8.01 9.03
C ASP A 33 7.48 9.08 9.69
N TRP A 34 6.50 8.64 10.46
CA TRP A 34 5.56 9.48 11.24
C TRP A 34 6.28 10.35 12.28
N ASP A 35 7.42 9.88 12.79
CA ASP A 35 8.30 10.62 13.70
C ASP A 35 9.24 11.61 12.99
N ARG A 36 8.98 11.93 11.72
CA ARG A 36 9.85 12.77 10.85
C ARG A 36 11.28 12.24 10.66
N LYS A 37 11.50 10.95 10.90
CA LYS A 37 12.78 10.32 10.59
C LYS A 37 12.90 10.09 9.09
N GLU A 38 14.00 10.56 8.51
CA GLU A 38 14.33 10.27 7.12
C GLU A 38 15.06 8.92 7.01
N ILE A 39 14.47 8.02 6.23
CA ILE A 39 14.98 6.69 5.93
C ILE A 39 15.43 6.68 4.47
N ILE A 40 16.73 6.48 4.24
CA ILE A 40 17.32 6.44 2.90
C ILE A 40 17.46 4.98 2.48
N VAL A 41 16.69 4.58 1.48
CA VAL A 41 16.65 3.20 0.98
C VAL A 41 17.31 3.15 -0.40
N PRO A 42 18.38 2.36 -0.60
CA PRO A 42 18.97 2.17 -1.92
C PRO A 42 17.94 1.60 -2.91
N ASN A 43 17.92 2.10 -4.14
CA ASN A 43 16.95 1.64 -5.15
C ASN A 43 17.04 0.13 -5.42
N LYS A 44 18.23 -0.45 -5.25
CA LYS A 44 18.46 -1.89 -5.38
C LYS A 44 17.60 -2.70 -4.38
N ALA A 45 17.35 -2.16 -3.19
CA ALA A 45 16.53 -2.84 -2.17
C ALA A 45 15.09 -3.05 -2.65
N PHE A 46 14.50 -2.13 -3.42
CA PHE A 46 13.16 -2.30 -4.00
C PHE A 46 13.09 -3.36 -5.10
N ILE A 47 14.24 -3.79 -5.64
CA ILE A 47 14.33 -4.81 -6.68
C ILE A 47 14.66 -6.17 -6.07
N THR A 48 15.51 -6.19 -5.03
CA THR A 48 16.01 -7.43 -4.42
C THR A 48 15.21 -7.87 -3.20
N GLU A 49 14.53 -6.95 -2.52
CA GLU A 49 13.80 -7.21 -1.29
C GLU A 49 12.30 -7.04 -1.49
N GLN A 50 11.52 -7.84 -0.76
CA GLN A 50 10.07 -7.69 -0.72
C GLN A 50 9.71 -6.43 0.07
N PHE A 51 8.76 -5.67 -0.46
CA PHE A 51 8.18 -4.52 0.21
C PHE A 51 6.66 -4.51 0.02
N ILE A 52 5.97 -3.79 0.89
CA ILE A 52 4.53 -3.56 0.81
C ILE A 52 4.31 -2.12 0.39
N ASN A 53 3.58 -1.90 -0.70
CA ASN A 53 3.09 -0.57 -1.05
C ASN A 53 1.59 -0.52 -0.76
N TRP A 54 1.24 0.20 0.30
CA TRP A 54 -0.14 0.36 0.77
C TRP A 54 -0.99 1.25 -0.15
N SER A 55 -0.33 2.06 -0.98
CA SER A 55 -0.96 3.07 -1.82
C SER A 55 -0.91 2.75 -3.33
N LEU A 56 -0.38 1.58 -3.71
CA LEU A 56 -0.13 1.23 -5.13
C LEU A 56 -1.40 0.91 -5.93
N SER A 57 -2.38 0.25 -5.32
CA SER A 57 -3.47 -0.38 -6.08
C SER A 57 -4.79 0.38 -6.05
N ASP A 58 -5.14 1.11 -4.99
CA ASP A 58 -6.38 1.91 -4.95
C ASP A 58 -6.50 2.65 -3.61
N SER A 59 -6.97 3.91 -3.61
CA SER A 59 -7.48 4.58 -2.39
C SER A 59 -8.89 4.10 -2.00
N VAL A 60 -9.35 2.97 -2.56
CA VAL A 60 -10.73 2.48 -2.46
C VAL A 60 -10.77 1.19 -1.64
N THR A 61 -11.15 1.31 -0.38
CA THR A 61 -11.47 0.19 0.51
C THR A 61 -12.75 -0.49 0.01
N ARG A 62 -12.65 -1.69 -0.58
CA ARG A 62 -13.84 -2.46 -0.99
C ARG A 62 -14.59 -2.97 0.25
N VAL A 63 -15.74 -2.39 0.54
CA VAL A 63 -16.69 -2.88 1.55
C VAL A 63 -17.66 -3.87 0.88
N VAL A 64 -17.62 -5.14 1.27
CA VAL A 64 -18.60 -6.15 0.86
C VAL A 64 -19.69 -6.21 1.92
N LEU A 65 -20.87 -5.66 1.61
CA LEU A 65 -22.06 -5.76 2.46
C LEU A 65 -22.97 -6.88 1.95
N THR A 66 -23.10 -7.94 2.74
CA THR A 66 -24.09 -9.00 2.49
C THR A 66 -25.41 -8.59 3.13
N ILE A 67 -26.40 -8.25 2.33
CA ILE A 67 -27.76 -7.98 2.81
C ILE A 67 -28.51 -9.31 2.88
N PRO A 68 -28.91 -9.80 4.07
CA PRO A 68 -29.80 -10.95 4.15
C PRO A 68 -31.17 -10.56 3.60
N ALA A 69 -31.59 -11.20 2.51
CA ALA A 69 -32.97 -11.08 2.04
C ALA A 69 -33.90 -11.74 3.07
N PRO A 70 -35.02 -11.10 3.47
CA PRO A 70 -35.99 -11.75 4.33
C PRO A 70 -36.52 -12.99 3.61
N ALA A 71 -36.37 -14.15 4.24
CA ALA A 71 -36.98 -15.37 3.75
C ALA A 71 -38.49 -15.15 3.70
N MET A 72 -39.04 -15.09 2.49
CA MET A 72 -40.49 -15.07 2.29
C MET A 72 -41.05 -16.34 2.93
N PRO A 73 -41.91 -16.26 3.95
CA PRO A 73 -42.55 -17.46 4.47
C PRO A 73 -43.49 -17.96 3.38
N ILE A 74 -43.08 -19.02 2.70
CA ILE A 74 -43.98 -19.79 1.85
C ILE A 74 -45.07 -20.29 2.80
N ALA A 75 -46.27 -19.73 2.67
CA ALA A 75 -47.44 -20.15 3.43
C ALA A 75 -47.58 -21.67 3.29
N LYS A 76 -47.37 -22.40 4.40
CA LYS A 76 -47.73 -23.82 4.45
C LYS A 76 -49.25 -23.91 4.44
N ARG A 77 -49.71 -24.78 3.54
CA ARG A 77 -51.10 -25.19 3.30
C ARG A 77 -51.99 -25.25 4.55
#